data_AF-A0A0E3U2L0-F1
#
_entry.id   AF-A0A0E3U2L0-F1
#
_cell.length_a   1.000
_cell.length_b   1.000
_cell.length_c   1.000
_cell.angle_alpha   90.00
_cell.angle_beta   90.00
_cell.angle_gamma   90.00
#
_symmetry.space_group_name_H-M   'P 1'
#
loop_
_entity.id
_entity.type
_entity.pdbx_description
1 polymer ?
#
loop_
_entity_poly.entity_id
_entity_poly.type
_entity_poly.pdbx_seq_one_letter_code
_entity_poly.pdbx_strand_id
1 'polypeptide(L)'
;DEFNRNISKTLAVRYKIVKFIQLGVVGISIVGVLAFFLRPVFISDVTFMLETWIFIDSNLLAGIVLMLQYYYFSVIISVLLGYDFIYMSLCIDMISQMELLKHKISQILSDNIANVTLELVTCIRHHQILLSVYRRMREVYSLMLLFHYFVTLIGTCTTFYEFLGKSDVPDFVINLVTVSVLFLQFGCYAFPAEQVALEFFDLSNFTYMSKWYECSIRVQKLVLFIMTISHKELCFSGGGIMDINANAFGSVMRK
;
A
#
# COMPACT_ATOMS: atom_id res chain seq x y z
N ASP A 1 14.16 21.50 -22.78
CA ASP A 1 14.38 20.14 -22.26
C ASP A 1 13.22 19.22 -22.53
N GLU A 2 13.25 18.53 -23.67
CA GLU A 2 12.32 17.45 -24.01
C GLU A 2 12.34 16.31 -22.98
N PHE A 3 13.49 16.12 -22.31
CA PHE A 3 13.74 15.17 -21.24
C PHE A 3 12.88 15.39 -19.98
N ASN A 4 12.88 16.60 -19.42
CA ASN A 4 12.03 16.95 -18.27
C ASN A 4 10.54 16.80 -18.61
N ARG A 5 10.18 17.00 -19.88
CA ARG A 5 8.82 16.82 -20.39
C ARG A 5 8.42 15.36 -20.53
N ASN A 6 9.37 14.45 -20.77
CA ASN A 6 9.09 13.02 -20.87
C ASN A 6 8.94 12.37 -19.48
N ILE A 7 9.81 12.75 -18.54
CA ILE A 7 9.72 12.33 -17.13
C ILE A 7 8.42 12.84 -16.50
N SER A 8 8.05 14.11 -16.72
CA SER A 8 6.80 14.65 -16.16
C SER A 8 5.57 13.93 -16.73
N LYS A 9 5.60 13.48 -17.98
CA LYS A 9 4.55 12.67 -18.59
C LYS A 9 4.46 11.28 -17.95
N THR A 10 5.59 10.58 -17.76
CA THR A 10 5.60 9.26 -17.11
C THR A 10 5.08 9.34 -15.68
N LEU A 11 5.55 10.34 -14.91
CA LEU A 11 5.07 10.61 -13.55
C LEU A 11 3.57 10.95 -13.54
N ALA A 12 3.09 11.77 -14.49
CA ALA A 12 1.67 12.11 -14.58
C ALA A 12 0.78 10.90 -14.92
N VAL A 13 1.26 9.97 -15.75
CA VAL A 13 0.55 8.72 -16.05
C VAL A 13 0.49 7.82 -14.82
N ARG A 14 1.61 7.60 -14.12
CA ARG A 14 1.63 6.83 -12.87
C ARG A 14 0.71 7.44 -11.82
N TYR A 15 0.77 8.76 -11.63
CA TYR A 15 -0.12 9.48 -10.72
C TYR A 15 -1.60 9.32 -11.10
N LYS A 16 -1.93 9.35 -12.40
CA LYS A 16 -3.30 9.14 -12.89
C LYS A 16 -3.80 7.73 -12.64
N ILE A 17 -2.95 6.72 -12.83
CA ILE A 17 -3.27 5.31 -12.51
C ILE A 17 -3.54 5.17 -11.01
N VAL A 18 -2.69 5.74 -10.16
CA VAL A 18 -2.89 5.58 -8.72
C VAL A 18 -4.08 6.38 -8.22
N LYS A 19 -4.31 7.58 -8.76
CA LYS A 19 -5.55 8.32 -8.49
C LYS A 19 -6.78 7.52 -8.89
N PHE A 20 -6.72 6.79 -10.01
CA PHE A 20 -7.79 5.89 -10.43
C PHE A 20 -7.97 4.72 -9.45
N ILE A 21 -6.88 4.09 -9.01
CA ILE A 21 -6.92 3.03 -7.98
C ILE A 21 -7.51 3.58 -6.67
N GLN A 22 -7.04 4.72 -6.18
CA GLN A 22 -7.55 5.38 -4.98
C GLN A 22 -9.05 5.71 -5.11
N LEU A 23 -9.48 6.27 -6.24
CA LEU A 23 -10.89 6.56 -6.50
C LEU A 23 -11.73 5.27 -6.55
N GLY A 24 -11.16 4.19 -7.10
CA GLY A 24 -11.78 2.86 -7.14
C GLY A 24 -11.94 2.27 -5.73
N VAL A 25 -10.89 2.30 -4.92
CA VAL A 25 -10.92 1.85 -3.51
C VAL A 25 -11.97 2.65 -2.73
N VAL A 26 -12.00 3.98 -2.90
CA VAL A 26 -13.02 4.83 -2.29
C VAL A 26 -14.42 4.48 -2.73
N GLY A 27 -14.62 4.25 -4.03
CA GLY A 27 -15.90 3.81 -4.56
C GLY A 27 -16.37 2.50 -3.94
N ILE A 28 -15.48 1.51 -3.85
CA ILE A 28 -15.76 0.20 -3.25
C ILE A 28 -16.07 0.36 -1.76
N SER A 29 -15.29 1.15 -1.02
CA SER A 29 -15.53 1.42 0.40
C SER A 29 -16.85 2.13 0.62
N ILE A 30 -17.19 3.16 -0.17
CA ILE A 30 -18.49 3.85 -0.08
C ILE A 30 -19.64 2.89 -0.37
N VAL A 31 -19.53 2.04 -1.40
CA VAL A 31 -20.56 1.04 -1.73
C VAL A 31 -20.69 0.00 -0.62
N GLY A 32 -19.58 -0.48 -0.06
CA GLY A 32 -19.59 -1.42 1.07
C GLY A 32 -20.23 -0.81 2.32
N VAL A 33 -19.93 0.46 2.61
CA VAL A 33 -20.56 1.21 3.69
C VAL A 33 -22.05 1.35 3.44
N LEU A 34 -22.47 1.81 2.26
CA LEU A 34 -23.88 1.92 1.91
C LEU A 34 -24.61 0.57 1.99
N ALA A 35 -24.00 -0.52 1.53
CA ALA A 35 -24.57 -1.86 1.64
C ALA A 35 -24.72 -2.31 3.10
N PHE A 36 -23.74 -1.98 3.96
CA PHE A 36 -23.80 -2.32 5.39
C PHE A 36 -24.83 -1.47 6.16
N PHE A 37 -24.97 -0.20 5.80
CA PHE A 37 -26.00 0.70 6.32
C PHE A 37 -27.41 0.28 5.87
N LEU A 38 -27.54 -0.33 4.68
CA LEU A 38 -28.80 -0.85 4.14
C LEU A 38 -29.11 -2.29 4.59
N ARG A 39 -28.14 -3.03 5.16
CA ARG A 39 -28.33 -4.38 5.70
C ARG A 39 -29.57 -4.55 6.59
N PRO A 40 -29.89 -3.66 7.55
CA PRO A 40 -31.11 -3.77 8.36
C PRO A 40 -32.41 -3.57 7.57
N VAL A 41 -32.37 -2.99 6.36
CA VAL A 41 -33.54 -2.88 5.46
C VAL A 41 -33.79 -4.19 4.71
N PHE A 42 -32.74 -4.97 4.45
CA PHE A 42 -32.83 -6.22 3.70
C PHE A 42 -33.05 -7.45 4.59
N ILE A 43 -32.66 -7.40 5.87
CA ILE A 43 -32.80 -8.51 6.82
C ILE A 43 -33.77 -8.07 7.93
N SER A 44 -35.03 -8.48 7.80
CA SER A 44 -36.14 -8.04 8.65
C SER A 44 -36.02 -8.44 10.14
N ASP A 45 -35.16 -9.39 10.49
CA ASP A 45 -35.01 -9.91 11.87
C ASP A 45 -33.92 -9.19 12.70
N VAL A 46 -33.14 -8.29 12.10
CA VAL A 46 -32.01 -7.63 12.78
C VAL A 46 -32.26 -6.13 12.90
N THR A 47 -32.63 -5.69 14.11
CA THR A 47 -32.91 -4.27 14.42
C THR A 47 -31.67 -3.41 14.63
N PHE A 48 -30.50 -4.01 14.88
CA PHE A 48 -29.24 -3.30 15.19
C PHE A 48 -28.09 -3.70 14.26
N MET A 49 -27.20 -2.74 13.95
CA MET A 49 -26.06 -2.94 13.06
C MET A 49 -24.99 -3.89 13.66
N LEU A 50 -24.86 -3.90 14.98
CA LEU A 50 -24.10 -4.88 15.77
C LEU A 50 -25.06 -5.55 16.74
N GLU A 51 -25.02 -6.88 16.83
CA GLU A 51 -25.73 -7.61 17.87
C GLU A 51 -25.20 -7.15 19.24
N THR A 52 -26.00 -6.33 19.91
CA THR A 52 -25.66 -5.76 21.21
C THR A 52 -26.66 -6.27 22.21
N TRP A 53 -26.16 -6.89 23.27
CA TRP A 53 -26.99 -7.42 24.32
C TRP A 53 -27.49 -6.26 25.19
N ILE A 54 -28.68 -5.75 24.87
CA ILE A 54 -29.30 -4.62 25.56
C ILE A 54 -30.54 -5.12 26.31
N PHE A 55 -30.52 -4.98 27.64
CA PHE A 55 -31.60 -5.35 28.54
C PHE A 55 -32.63 -4.23 28.77
N ILE A 56 -33.09 -3.55 27.73
CA ILE A 56 -33.82 -2.29 27.94
C ILE A 56 -35.05 -2.20 27.04
N ASP A 57 -36.23 -2.33 27.64
CA ASP A 57 -37.58 -2.30 27.04
C ASP A 57 -37.99 -0.92 26.44
N SER A 58 -37.05 0.02 26.30
CA SER A 58 -37.32 1.41 25.89
C SER A 58 -36.91 1.68 24.44
N ASN A 59 -37.89 1.95 23.58
CA ASN A 59 -37.69 2.35 22.17
C ASN A 59 -36.81 3.60 22.01
N LEU A 60 -36.85 4.52 22.98
CA LEU A 60 -36.03 5.74 22.97
C LEU A 60 -34.53 5.40 23.08
N LEU A 61 -34.19 4.49 24.00
CA LEU A 61 -32.80 4.12 24.23
C LEU A 61 -32.25 3.29 23.06
N ALA A 62 -33.05 2.41 22.48
CA ALA A 62 -32.71 1.69 21.26
C ALA A 62 -32.33 2.65 20.12
N GLY A 63 -33.12 3.72 19.91
CA GLY A 63 -32.81 4.75 18.92
C GLY A 63 -31.51 5.50 19.19
N ILE A 64 -31.23 5.83 20.46
CA ILE A 64 -29.97 6.50 20.85
C ILE A 64 -28.76 5.60 20.59
N VAL A 65 -28.85 4.32 20.95
CA VAL A 65 -27.75 3.36 20.73
C VAL A 65 -27.49 3.16 19.24
N LEU A 66 -28.54 3.06 18.43
CA LEU A 66 -28.42 2.93 16.98
C LEU A 66 -27.77 4.16 16.34
N MET A 67 -28.12 5.37 16.79
CA MET A 67 -27.46 6.62 16.36
C MET A 67 -25.98 6.66 16.76
N LEU A 68 -25.64 6.18 17.96
CA LEU A 68 -24.25 6.08 18.42
C LEU A 68 -23.44 5.06 17.60
N GLN A 69 -24.03 3.92 17.25
CA GLN A 69 -23.39 2.91 16.39
C GLN A 69 -23.07 3.50 15.02
N TYR A 70 -24.02 4.18 14.38
CA TYR A 70 -23.77 4.81 13.08
C TYR A 70 -22.70 5.90 13.12
N TYR A 71 -22.69 6.71 14.16
CA TYR A 71 -21.65 7.72 14.37
C TYR A 71 -20.26 7.07 14.50
N TYR A 72 -20.15 6.03 15.34
CA TYR A 72 -18.90 5.30 15.55
C TYR A 72 -18.33 4.71 14.25
N PHE A 73 -19.16 4.02 13.46
CA PHE A 73 -18.73 3.45 12.18
C PHE A 73 -18.30 4.52 11.18
N SER A 74 -19.06 5.62 11.05
CA SER A 74 -18.71 6.72 10.15
C SER A 74 -17.34 7.31 10.46
N VAL A 75 -17.01 7.49 11.74
CA VAL A 75 -15.70 7.97 12.19
C VAL A 75 -14.61 6.96 11.87
N ILE A 76 -14.79 5.68 12.21
CA ILE A 76 -13.78 4.64 11.98
C ILE A 76 -13.43 4.48 10.51
N ILE A 77 -14.45 4.38 9.66
CA ILE A 77 -14.25 4.22 8.21
C ILE A 77 -13.45 5.39 7.66
N SER A 78 -13.78 6.62 8.08
CA SER A 78 -13.09 7.83 7.62
C SER A 78 -11.63 7.84 8.04
N VAL A 79 -11.33 7.42 9.28
CA VAL A 79 -9.96 7.32 9.79
C VAL A 79 -9.16 6.25 9.04
N LEU A 80 -9.75 5.07 8.80
CA LEU A 80 -9.11 3.99 8.06
C LEU A 80 -8.79 4.40 6.61
N LEU A 81 -9.76 5.00 5.91
CA LEU A 81 -9.53 5.50 4.56
C LEU A 81 -8.45 6.58 4.50
N GLY A 82 -8.44 7.50 5.47
CA GLY A 82 -7.39 8.51 5.58
C GLY A 82 -6.01 7.89 5.74
N TYR A 83 -5.92 6.84 6.56
CA TYR A 83 -4.67 6.11 6.79
C TYR A 83 -4.18 5.39 5.53
N ASP A 84 -5.09 4.68 4.82
CA ASP A 84 -4.82 4.02 3.54
C ASP A 84 -4.27 5.03 2.51
N PHE A 85 -4.87 6.22 2.41
CA PHE A 85 -4.38 7.24 1.48
C PHE A 85 -2.99 7.75 1.80
N ILE A 86 -2.70 8.03 3.07
CA ILE A 86 -1.37 8.52 3.47
C ILE A 86 -0.31 7.47 3.09
N TYR A 87 -0.58 6.19 3.35
CA TYR A 87 0.31 5.10 2.95
C TYR A 87 0.56 5.09 1.43
N MET A 88 -0.52 5.08 0.65
CA MET A 88 -0.44 5.04 -0.81
C MET A 88 0.32 6.24 -1.36
N SER A 89 0.03 7.45 -0.87
CA SER A 89 0.72 8.66 -1.27
C SER A 89 2.22 8.58 -1.01
N LEU A 90 2.62 8.12 0.18
CA LEU A 90 4.04 7.94 0.52
C LEU A 90 4.73 6.93 -0.40
N CYS A 91 4.10 5.78 -0.70
CA CYS A 91 4.65 4.82 -1.66
C CYS A 91 4.91 5.45 -3.03
N ILE A 92 3.95 6.21 -3.56
CA ILE A 92 4.04 6.80 -4.90
C ILE A 92 5.12 7.87 -4.93
N ASP A 93 5.19 8.71 -3.90
CA ASP A 93 6.22 9.74 -3.79
C ASP A 93 7.60 9.10 -3.76
N MET A 94 7.76 8.00 -3.01
CA MET A 94 9.00 7.23 -3.01
C MET A 94 9.35 6.64 -4.39
N ILE A 95 8.41 5.97 -5.05
CA ILE A 95 8.59 5.42 -6.40
C ILE A 95 9.03 6.52 -7.37
N SER A 96 8.34 7.66 -7.33
CA SER A 96 8.59 8.81 -8.20
C SER A 96 9.97 9.42 -7.97
N GLN A 97 10.36 9.60 -6.71
CA GLN A 97 11.67 10.12 -6.35
C GLN A 97 12.81 9.16 -6.74
N MET A 98 12.57 7.86 -6.65
CA MET A 98 13.52 6.84 -7.10
C MET A 98 13.67 6.83 -8.63
N GLU A 99 12.58 6.94 -9.38
CA GLU A 99 12.61 7.04 -10.84
C GLU A 99 13.38 8.29 -11.31
N LEU A 100 13.11 9.44 -10.68
CA LEU A 100 13.86 10.68 -10.92
C LEU A 100 15.35 10.52 -10.65
N LEU A 101 15.70 9.88 -9.53
CA LEU A 101 17.08 9.62 -9.14
C LEU A 101 17.79 8.70 -10.16
N LYS A 102 17.14 7.62 -10.60
CA LYS A 102 17.66 6.69 -11.63
C LYS A 102 18.00 7.42 -12.91
N HIS A 103 17.07 8.23 -13.41
CA HIS A 103 17.28 9.01 -14.63
C HIS A 103 18.40 10.03 -14.48
N LYS A 104 18.44 10.76 -13.35
CA LYS A 104 19.50 11.74 -13.09
C LYS A 104 20.88 11.08 -13.05
N ILE A 105 21.01 9.94 -12.38
CA ILE A 105 22.28 9.19 -12.30
C ILE A 105 22.72 8.72 -13.70
N SER A 106 21.82 8.13 -14.48
CA SER A 106 22.12 7.66 -15.83
C SER A 106 22.56 8.80 -16.76
N GLN A 107 21.90 9.96 -16.69
CA GLN A 107 22.26 11.14 -17.48
C GLN A 107 23.67 11.64 -17.11
N ILE A 108 23.96 11.78 -15.82
CA ILE A 108 25.28 12.23 -15.32
C ILE A 108 26.40 11.29 -15.81
N LEU A 109 26.15 9.99 -15.80
CA LEU A 109 27.12 8.97 -16.21
C LEU A 109 27.29 8.88 -17.73
N SER A 110 26.28 9.27 -18.51
CA SER A 110 26.31 9.18 -19.98
C SER A 110 26.89 10.44 -20.62
N ASP A 111 26.55 11.63 -20.12
CA ASP A 111 26.94 12.91 -20.70
C ASP A 111 28.30 13.43 -20.21
N ASN A 112 28.95 12.71 -19.27
CA ASN A 112 30.27 13.01 -18.71
C ASN A 112 30.47 14.51 -18.37
N ILE A 113 29.48 15.08 -17.69
CA ILE A 113 29.32 16.53 -17.44
C ILE A 113 30.49 17.06 -16.60
N ALA A 114 30.93 18.31 -16.83
CA ALA A 114 31.84 18.99 -15.91
C ALA A 114 31.24 19.00 -14.49
N ASN A 115 31.96 18.43 -13.50
CA ASN A 115 31.53 18.16 -12.12
C ASN A 115 30.69 16.89 -11.86
N VAL A 116 30.85 15.81 -12.66
CA VAL A 116 30.25 14.47 -12.39
C VAL A 116 30.29 14.08 -10.90
N THR A 117 31.43 14.28 -10.23
CA THR A 117 31.60 13.88 -8.82
C THR A 117 30.67 14.63 -7.87
N LEU A 118 30.46 15.93 -8.06
CA LEU A 118 29.62 16.75 -7.18
C LEU A 118 28.15 16.39 -7.34
N GLU A 119 27.68 16.27 -8.58
CA GLU A 119 26.30 15.85 -8.87
C GLU A 119 26.01 14.44 -8.38
N LEU A 120 26.97 13.51 -8.52
CA LEU A 120 26.83 12.16 -8.01
C LEU A 120 26.77 12.13 -6.47
N VAL A 121 27.56 12.94 -5.78
CA VAL A 121 27.48 13.07 -4.30
C VAL A 121 26.10 13.59 -3.87
N THR A 122 25.51 14.52 -4.62
CA THR A 122 24.13 14.99 -4.38
C THR A 122 23.12 13.86 -4.58
N CYS A 123 23.28 13.06 -5.64
CA CYS A 123 22.43 11.88 -5.88
C CYS A 123 22.54 10.83 -4.77
N ILE A 124 23.75 10.57 -4.27
CA ILE A 124 24.00 9.66 -3.14
C ILE A 124 23.29 10.15 -1.88
N ARG A 125 23.37 11.44 -1.59
CA ARG A 125 22.68 12.04 -0.44
C ARG A 125 21.17 11.88 -0.56
N HIS A 126 20.62 12.11 -1.75
CA HIS A 126 19.19 11.91 -2.02
C HIS A 126 18.78 10.44 -1.82
N HIS A 127 19.57 9.50 -2.34
CA HIS A 127 19.36 8.07 -2.14
C HIS A 127 19.36 7.68 -0.65
N GLN A 128 20.29 8.22 0.15
CA GLN A 128 20.35 8.00 1.59
C GLN A 128 19.12 8.54 2.32
N ILE A 129 18.63 9.72 1.91
CA ILE A 129 17.38 10.29 2.45
C ILE A 129 16.21 9.37 2.11
N LEU A 130 16.06 8.95 0.85
CA LEU A 130 15.00 8.03 0.45
C LEU A 130 15.07 6.70 1.21
N LEU A 131 16.26 6.15 1.41
CA LEU A 131 16.46 4.95 2.22
C LEU A 131 16.06 5.15 3.69
N SER A 132 16.30 6.34 4.24
CA SER A 132 15.87 6.67 5.61
C SER A 132 14.35 6.80 5.72
N VAL A 133 13.70 7.40 4.72
CA VAL A 133 12.24 7.52 4.63
C VAL A 133 11.61 6.14 4.51
N TYR A 134 12.16 5.28 3.64
CA TYR A 134 11.75 3.90 3.48
C TYR A 134 11.76 3.15 4.82
N ARG A 135 12.86 3.24 5.58
CA ARG A 135 12.98 2.54 6.88
C ARG A 135 11.96 3.04 7.89
N ARG A 136 11.75 4.35 7.97
CA ARG A 136 10.74 4.95 8.86
C ARG A 136 9.33 4.53 8.48
N MET A 137 9.02 4.55 7.18
CA MET A 137 7.73 4.08 6.67
C MET A 137 7.53 2.60 7.02
N ARG A 138 8.54 1.76 6.81
CA ARG A 138 8.49 0.36 7.22
C ARG A 138 8.21 0.22 8.71
N GLU A 139 8.92 0.92 9.58
CA GLU A 139 8.71 0.84 11.03
C GLU A 139 7.28 1.22 11.43
N VAL A 140 6.77 2.36 10.93
CA VAL A 140 5.44 2.88 11.27
C VAL A 140 4.32 1.95 10.78
N TYR A 141 4.43 1.42 9.56
CA TYR A 141 3.37 0.63 8.95
C TYR A 141 3.51 -0.87 9.20
N SER A 142 4.65 -1.34 9.72
CA SER A 142 4.95 -2.78 9.92
C SER A 142 3.92 -3.50 10.78
N LEU A 143 3.58 -2.93 11.94
CA LEU A 143 2.65 -3.54 12.90
C LEU A 143 1.23 -3.52 12.35
N MET A 144 0.84 -2.43 11.70
CA MET A 144 -0.50 -2.32 11.13
C MET A 144 -0.70 -3.31 9.98
N LEU A 145 0.27 -3.45 9.08
CA LEU A 145 0.17 -4.41 7.98
C LEU A 145 0.08 -5.86 8.49
N LEU A 146 0.81 -6.17 9.57
CA LEU A 146 0.71 -7.46 10.23
C LEU A 146 -0.70 -7.67 10.83
N PHE A 147 -1.26 -6.66 11.48
CA PHE A 147 -2.64 -6.72 11.98
C PHE A 147 -3.64 -6.95 10.84
N HIS A 148 -3.51 -6.20 9.74
CA HIS A 148 -4.37 -6.35 8.56
C HIS A 148 -4.28 -7.76 7.97
N TYR A 149 -3.08 -8.35 7.91
CA TYR A 149 -2.88 -9.73 7.47
C TYR A 149 -3.63 -10.75 8.35
N PHE A 150 -3.58 -10.60 9.68
CA PHE A 150 -4.34 -11.50 10.56
C PHE A 150 -5.84 -11.32 10.41
N VAL A 151 -6.32 -10.08 10.22
CA VAL A 151 -7.74 -9.80 9.96
C VAL A 151 -8.20 -10.45 8.67
N THR A 152 -7.42 -10.35 7.58
CA THR A 152 -7.78 -11.02 6.33
C THR A 152 -7.75 -12.54 6.46
N LEU A 153 -6.76 -13.10 7.15
CA LEU A 153 -6.66 -14.54 7.39
C LEU A 153 -7.83 -15.08 8.22
N ILE A 154 -8.19 -14.41 9.32
CA ILE A 154 -9.33 -14.84 10.15
C ILE A 154 -10.63 -14.69 9.36
N GLY A 155 -10.80 -13.57 8.65
CA GLY A 155 -11.97 -13.33 7.80
C GLY A 155 -12.16 -14.42 6.76
N THR A 156 -11.11 -14.80 6.03
CA THR A 156 -11.20 -15.88 5.03
C THR A 156 -11.55 -17.22 5.66
N CYS A 157 -10.93 -17.58 6.80
CA CYS A 157 -11.26 -18.79 7.53
C CYS A 157 -12.73 -18.82 7.97
N THR A 158 -13.28 -17.71 8.48
CA THR A 158 -14.69 -17.65 8.89
C THR A 158 -15.65 -17.90 7.71
N THR A 159 -15.39 -17.27 6.57
CA THR A 159 -16.22 -17.48 5.36
C THR A 159 -16.14 -18.88 4.80
N PHE A 160 -14.97 -19.51 4.90
CA PHE A 160 -14.78 -20.90 4.49
C PHE A 160 -15.53 -21.86 5.42
N TYR A 161 -15.55 -21.56 6.73
CA TYR A 161 -16.31 -22.33 7.69
C TYR A 161 -17.83 -22.24 7.45
N GLU A 162 -18.35 -21.05 7.19
CA GLU A 162 -19.77 -20.85 6.87
C GLU A 162 -20.20 -21.54 5.56
N PHE A 163 -19.30 -21.59 4.58
CA PHE A 163 -19.49 -22.35 3.34
C PHE A 163 -19.66 -23.86 3.62
N LEU A 164 -18.82 -24.42 4.49
CA LEU A 164 -18.90 -25.83 4.91
C LEU A 164 -20.16 -26.11 5.76
N GLY A 165 -20.60 -25.13 6.54
CA GLY A 165 -21.70 -25.24 7.51
C GLY A 165 -23.12 -25.30 6.93
N LYS A 166 -23.30 -25.24 5.60
CA LYS A 166 -24.61 -25.07 4.93
C LYS A 166 -25.37 -23.80 5.39
N SER A 167 -24.70 -22.65 5.32
CA SER A 167 -25.36 -21.36 5.55
C SER A 167 -26.39 -21.02 4.47
N ASP A 168 -27.33 -20.15 4.82
CA ASP A 168 -28.27 -19.54 3.88
C ASP A 168 -27.50 -18.81 2.77
N VAL A 169 -27.95 -19.00 1.52
CA VAL A 169 -27.35 -18.42 0.31
C VAL A 169 -27.10 -16.90 0.41
N PRO A 170 -28.02 -16.05 0.93
CA PRO A 170 -27.77 -14.61 1.02
C PRO A 170 -26.62 -14.24 1.97
N ASP A 171 -26.51 -14.87 3.15
CA ASP A 171 -25.46 -14.56 4.12
C ASP A 171 -24.08 -14.99 3.59
N PHE A 172 -24.02 -16.14 2.94
CA PHE A 172 -22.79 -16.59 2.26
C PHE A 172 -22.32 -15.58 1.20
N VAL A 173 -23.23 -15.07 0.38
CA VAL A 173 -22.89 -14.08 -0.67
C VAL A 173 -22.35 -12.78 -0.06
N ILE A 174 -22.97 -12.28 1.01
CA ILE A 174 -22.53 -11.06 1.71
C ILE A 174 -21.13 -11.26 2.31
N ASN A 175 -20.88 -12.42 2.92
CA ASN A 175 -19.61 -12.72 3.55
C ASN A 175 -18.48 -12.93 2.53
N LEU A 176 -18.78 -13.60 1.40
CA LEU A 176 -17.84 -13.72 0.27
C LEU A 176 -17.44 -12.36 -0.31
N VAL A 177 -18.41 -11.45 -0.51
CA VAL A 177 -18.15 -10.09 -0.99
C VAL A 177 -17.28 -9.33 0.03
N THR A 178 -17.58 -9.44 1.32
CA THR A 178 -16.84 -8.77 2.39
C THR A 178 -15.38 -9.23 2.44
N VAL A 179 -15.12 -10.54 2.37
CA VAL A 179 -13.75 -11.08 2.32
C VAL A 179 -13.02 -10.67 1.05
N SER A 180 -13.71 -10.64 -0.09
CA SER A 180 -13.11 -10.19 -1.36
C SER A 180 -12.62 -8.74 -1.26
N VAL A 181 -13.41 -7.86 -0.62
CA VAL A 181 -13.03 -6.46 -0.37
C VAL A 181 -11.81 -6.37 0.56
N LEU A 182 -11.81 -7.12 1.67
CA LEU A 182 -10.68 -7.14 2.61
C LEU A 182 -9.38 -7.63 1.95
N PHE A 183 -9.47 -8.62 1.07
CA PHE A 183 -8.37 -9.11 0.24
C PHE A 183 -7.87 -8.04 -0.73
N LEU A 184 -8.77 -7.37 -1.45
CA LEU A 184 -8.40 -6.28 -2.35
C LEU A 184 -7.69 -5.14 -1.61
N GLN A 185 -8.17 -4.81 -0.41
CA GLN A 185 -7.52 -3.82 0.45
C GLN A 185 -6.10 -4.27 0.86
N PHE A 186 -5.91 -5.55 1.23
CA PHE A 186 -4.57 -6.07 1.52
C PHE A 186 -3.65 -6.02 0.29
N GLY A 187 -4.17 -6.31 -0.89
CA GLY A 187 -3.45 -6.13 -2.15
C GLY A 187 -3.01 -4.69 -2.36
N CYS A 188 -3.87 -3.71 -2.07
CA CYS A 188 -3.53 -2.29 -2.15
C CYS A 188 -2.37 -1.89 -1.22
N TYR A 189 -2.10 -2.65 -0.16
CA TYR A 189 -0.95 -2.45 0.69
C TYR A 189 0.31 -3.17 0.20
N ALA A 190 0.17 -4.43 -0.22
CA ALA A 190 1.29 -5.29 -0.59
C ALA A 190 1.92 -4.91 -1.94
N PHE A 191 1.11 -4.53 -2.96
CA PHE A 191 1.64 -4.20 -4.29
C PHE A 191 2.52 -2.95 -4.29
N PRO A 192 2.14 -1.82 -3.67
CA PRO A 192 3.00 -0.63 -3.62
C PRO A 192 4.26 -0.84 -2.78
N ALA A 193 4.18 -1.64 -1.71
CA ALA A 193 5.36 -2.02 -0.93
C ALA A 193 6.40 -2.75 -1.80
N GLU A 194 5.92 -3.74 -2.57
CA GLU A 194 6.74 -4.49 -3.52
C GLU A 194 7.30 -3.59 -4.61
N GLN A 195 6.46 -2.72 -5.19
CA GLN A 195 6.87 -1.77 -6.22
C GLN A 195 7.99 -0.85 -5.73
N VAL A 196 7.89 -0.31 -4.51
CA VAL A 196 8.95 0.52 -3.90
C VAL A 196 10.25 -0.29 -3.79
N ALA A 197 10.18 -1.53 -3.30
CA ALA A 197 11.35 -2.40 -3.18
C ALA A 197 12.03 -2.68 -4.55
N LEU A 198 11.23 -2.97 -5.57
CA LEU A 198 11.70 -3.17 -6.94
C LEU A 198 12.39 -1.92 -7.50
N GLU A 199 11.86 -0.72 -7.23
CA GLU A 199 12.47 0.53 -7.69
C GLU A 199 13.87 0.77 -7.08
N PHE A 200 14.10 0.32 -5.84
CA PHE A 200 15.44 0.31 -5.22
C PHE A 200 16.37 -0.70 -5.89
N PHE A 201 15.89 -1.92 -6.18
CA PHE A 201 16.68 -2.92 -6.88
C PHE A 201 17.05 -2.46 -8.30
N ASP A 202 16.08 -1.92 -9.02
CA ASP A 202 16.26 -1.41 -10.39
C ASP A 202 17.26 -0.25 -10.47
N LEU A 203 17.45 0.52 -9.40
CA LEU A 203 18.49 1.55 -9.37
C LEU A 203 19.88 0.94 -9.60
N SER A 204 20.15 -0.23 -9.02
CA SER A 204 21.42 -0.94 -9.26
C SER A 204 21.55 -1.33 -10.72
N ASN A 205 20.53 -1.97 -11.29
CA ASN A 205 20.51 -2.40 -12.69
C ASN A 205 20.68 -1.23 -13.66
N PHE A 206 19.97 -0.13 -13.44
CA PHE A 206 20.02 1.04 -14.30
C PHE A 206 21.39 1.73 -14.23
N THR A 207 21.98 1.79 -13.04
CA THR A 207 23.34 2.31 -12.86
C THR A 207 24.37 1.38 -13.52
N TYR A 208 24.15 0.06 -13.49
CA TYR A 208 25.06 -0.92 -14.09
C TYR A 208 25.11 -0.83 -15.61
N MET A 209 23.95 -0.59 -16.24
CA MET A 209 23.83 -0.40 -17.69
C MET A 209 24.38 0.94 -18.20
N SER A 210 24.80 1.85 -17.31
CA SER A 210 25.40 3.12 -17.69
C SER A 210 26.89 3.00 -18.05
N LYS A 211 27.48 4.05 -18.64
CA LYS A 211 28.91 4.11 -19.00
C LYS A 211 29.84 4.43 -17.82
N TRP A 212 29.52 3.93 -16.62
CA TRP A 212 30.27 4.22 -15.40
C TRP A 212 31.75 3.79 -15.47
N TYR A 213 32.08 2.78 -16.28
CA TYR A 213 33.44 2.30 -16.50
C TYR A 213 34.33 3.28 -17.30
N GLU A 214 33.74 4.21 -18.05
CA GLU A 214 34.46 5.27 -18.76
C GLU A 214 34.77 6.48 -17.85
N CYS A 215 34.18 6.52 -16.66
CA CYS A 215 34.38 7.61 -15.70
C CYS A 215 35.68 7.44 -14.89
N SER A 216 36.09 8.51 -14.20
CA SER A 216 37.24 8.47 -13.28
C SER A 216 37.08 7.40 -12.18
N ILE A 217 38.21 6.88 -11.68
CA ILE A 217 38.27 5.89 -10.59
C ILE A 217 37.47 6.32 -9.35
N ARG A 218 37.43 7.64 -9.06
CA ARG A 218 36.64 8.19 -7.95
C ARG A 218 35.15 8.00 -8.17
N VAL A 219 34.66 8.25 -9.38
CA VAL A 219 33.25 8.07 -9.76
C VAL A 219 32.89 6.59 -9.77
N GLN A 220 33.75 5.72 -10.31
CA GLN A 220 33.53 4.27 -10.31
C GLN A 220 33.33 3.71 -8.90
N LYS A 221 34.16 4.13 -7.93
CA LYS A 221 34.00 3.72 -6.52
C LYS A 221 32.65 4.17 -5.94
N LEU A 222 32.23 5.40 -6.21
CA LEU A 222 30.95 5.94 -5.74
C LEU A 222 29.76 5.18 -6.34
N VAL A 223 29.80 4.89 -7.64
CA VAL A 223 28.79 4.10 -8.34
C VAL A 223 28.69 2.70 -7.74
N LEU A 224 29.83 2.06 -7.47
CA LEU A 224 29.87 0.72 -6.87
C LEU A 224 29.20 0.72 -5.48
N PHE A 225 29.44 1.76 -4.66
CA PHE A 225 28.72 1.93 -3.39
C PHE A 225 27.20 2.03 -3.57
N ILE A 226 26.73 2.80 -4.55
CA ILE A 226 25.29 2.92 -4.83
C ILE A 226 24.70 1.55 -5.19
N MET A 227 25.35 0.81 -6.08
CA MET A 227 24.92 -0.53 -6.50
C MET A 227 24.86 -1.49 -5.31
N THR A 228 25.90 -1.55 -4.48
CA THR A 228 25.95 -2.45 -3.32
C THR A 228 24.87 -2.10 -2.30
N ILE A 229 24.62 -0.82 -2.03
CA ILE A 229 23.57 -0.40 -1.09
C ILE A 229 22.19 -0.69 -1.64
N SER A 230 21.98 -0.50 -2.94
CA SER A 230 20.70 -0.74 -3.64
C SER A 230 20.36 -2.24 -3.75
N HIS A 231 21.38 -3.11 -3.81
CA HIS A 231 21.20 -4.56 -3.81
C HIS A 231 20.82 -5.15 -2.46
N LYS A 232 20.99 -4.39 -1.36
CA LYS A 232 20.61 -4.89 -0.04
C LYS A 232 19.08 -5.02 -0.02
N GLU A 233 18.59 -6.22 0.27
CA GLU A 233 17.16 -6.54 0.24
C GLU A 233 16.36 -5.55 1.12
N LEU A 234 15.56 -4.71 0.46
CA LEU A 234 14.65 -3.76 1.06
C LEU A 234 13.25 -4.36 1.00
N CYS A 235 13.01 -5.38 1.82
CA CYS A 235 11.68 -5.93 2.03
C CYS A 235 10.96 -5.15 3.14
N PHE A 236 9.66 -4.90 2.92
CA PHE A 236 8.76 -4.42 3.97
C PHE A 236 8.49 -5.59 4.93
N SER A 237 9.28 -5.71 5.98
CA SER A 237 9.05 -6.70 7.03
C SER A 237 7.93 -6.23 7.97
N GLY A 238 6.83 -7.00 8.03
CA GLY A 238 5.72 -6.84 8.97
C GLY A 238 6.12 -7.34 10.34
N GLY A 239 6.28 -6.42 11.29
CA GLY A 239 6.70 -6.68 12.67
C GLY A 239 8.03 -7.41 12.84
N GLY A 240 8.85 -7.56 11.79
CA GLY A 240 10.04 -8.42 11.80
C GLY A 240 9.74 -9.93 11.71
N ILE A 241 8.48 -10.31 11.49
CA ILE A 241 7.99 -11.69 11.53
C ILE A 241 7.76 -12.24 10.12
N MET A 242 7.31 -11.39 9.19
CA MET A 242 6.99 -11.81 7.82
C MET A 242 7.24 -10.67 6.83
N ASP A 243 7.86 -10.99 5.69
CA ASP A 243 8.00 -10.03 4.60
C ASP A 243 6.67 -9.85 3.88
N ILE A 244 6.12 -8.64 3.94
CA ILE A 244 4.89 -8.26 3.25
C ILE A 244 5.29 -7.90 1.82
N ASN A 245 5.25 -8.91 0.96
CA ASN A 245 5.48 -8.82 -0.47
C ASN A 245 4.31 -9.44 -1.25
N ALA A 246 4.36 -9.36 -2.57
CA ALA A 246 3.40 -10.04 -3.44
C ALA A 246 3.33 -11.57 -3.18
N ASN A 247 4.43 -12.18 -2.70
CA ASN A 247 4.43 -13.59 -2.32
C ASN A 247 3.61 -13.86 -1.05
N ALA A 248 3.63 -12.96 -0.06
CA ALA A 248 2.78 -13.05 1.13
C ALA A 248 1.31 -12.95 0.73
N PHE A 249 0.95 -12.05 -0.18
CA PHE A 249 -0.39 -11.99 -0.78
C PHE A 249 -0.77 -13.31 -1.47
N GLY A 250 0.10 -13.85 -2.32
CA GLY A 250 -0.11 -15.15 -2.97
C GLY A 250 -0.19 -16.34 -1.99
N SER A 251 0.46 -16.25 -0.83
CA SER A 251 0.41 -17.29 0.20
C SER A 251 -0.95 -17.37 0.90
N VAL A 252 -1.62 -16.22 1.08
CA VAL A 252 -2.99 -16.18 1.63
C VAL A 252 -3.98 -16.69 0.59
N MET A 253 -3.81 -16.33 -0.68
CA MET A 253 -4.69 -16.83 -1.76
C MET A 253 -4.61 -18.33 -1.99
N ARG A 254 -3.46 -18.95 -1.68
CA ARG A 254 -3.24 -20.38 -1.94
C ARG A 254 -3.83 -21.28 -0.85
N LYS A 255 -4.06 -20.74 0.35
CA LYS A 255 -4.58 -21.49 1.49
C LYS A 255 -6.10 -21.41 1.54
#